data_AF-A0AB35PPW7-F1
#
_entry.id   AF-A0AB35PPW7-F1
#
_cell.length_a   1.000
_cell.length_b   1.000
_cell.length_c   1.000
_cell.angle_alpha   90.00
_cell.angle_beta   90.00
_cell.angle_gamma   90.00
#
_symmetry.space_group_name_H-M   'P 1'
#
loop_
_entity.id
_entity.type
_entity.pdbx_description
1 polymer ?
#
loop_
_entity_poly.entity_id
_entity_poly.type
_entity_poly.pdbx_seq_one_letter_code
_entity_poly.pdbx_strand_id
1 'polypeptide(L)'
;DCTSVKKAMRDELQLGYPGLLVQISKGGKTWSYSAGIADLRTKKPMKADFRFRIGSVTKTFIATVLLQLSGENRLNLDDSIEKWLPGVIQGNGYDGNQITIRQILNHTSGIADYINSKDFDITDIKKSYT
;
A
#
# COMPACT_ATOMS: atom_id res chain seq x y z
N ASP A 1 2.92 14.88 22.58
CA ASP A 1 3.93 14.67 23.62
C ASP A 1 4.64 13.34 23.34
N CYS A 2 5.95 13.24 23.61
CA CYS A 2 6.72 12.00 23.47
C CYS A 2 6.15 10.86 24.34
N THR A 3 5.57 11.21 25.49
CA THR A 3 4.95 10.27 26.44
C THR A 3 3.75 9.56 25.83
N SER A 4 2.89 10.27 25.10
CA SER A 4 1.69 9.69 24.49
C SER A 4 2.03 8.71 23.36
N VAL A 5 3.08 9.01 22.58
CA VAL A 5 3.57 8.13 21.51
C VAL A 5 4.13 6.84 22.09
N LYS A 6 4.99 6.93 23.11
CA LYS A 6 5.53 5.74 23.79
C LYS A 6 4.44 4.91 24.46
N LYS A 7 3.38 5.54 25.00
CA LYS A 7 2.22 4.82 25.53
C LYS A 7 1.51 4.04 24.42
N ALA A 8 1.14 4.70 23.32
CA ALA A 8 0.49 4.04 22.18
C ALA A 8 1.31 2.86 21.65
N MET A 9 2.63 3.03 21.49
CA MET A 9 3.50 1.93 21.06
C MET A 9 3.50 0.75 22.05
N ARG A 10 3.44 0.99 23.37
CA ARG A 10 3.32 -0.10 24.34
C ARG A 10 1.98 -0.83 24.23
N ASP A 11 0.89 -0.08 24.04
CA ASP A 11 -0.45 -0.64 23.88
C ASP A 11 -0.50 -1.54 22.62
N GLU A 12 0.08 -1.11 21.50
CA GLU A 12 0.22 -1.93 20.28
C GLU A 12 1.07 -3.19 20.48
N LEU A 13 2.19 -3.11 21.22
CA LEU A 13 2.98 -4.31 21.54
C LEU A 13 2.16 -5.33 22.35
N GLN A 14 1.25 -4.89 23.23
CA GLN A 14 0.36 -5.79 23.98
C GLN A 14 -0.69 -6.47 23.09
N LEU A 15 -1.01 -5.91 21.93
CA LEU A 15 -1.86 -6.55 20.92
C LEU A 15 -1.15 -7.63 20.09
N GLY A 16 0.14 -7.87 20.35
CA GLY A 16 0.91 -8.94 19.73
C GLY A 16 1.73 -8.52 18.50
N TYR A 17 1.76 -7.22 18.16
CA TYR A 17 2.68 -6.73 17.12
C TYR A 17 4.14 -6.89 17.60
N PRO A 18 5.02 -7.60 16.86
CA PRO A 18 6.36 -7.91 17.34
C PRO A 18 7.27 -6.68 17.53
N GLY A 19 7.07 -5.65 16.70
CA GLY A 19 7.88 -4.45 16.72
C GLY A 19 7.25 -3.33 15.92
N LEU A 20 7.58 -2.10 16.31
CA LEU A 20 6.97 -0.88 15.81
C LEU A 20 8.06 0.14 15.48
N LEU A 21 7.84 0.88 14.40
CA LEU A 21 8.61 2.05 14.01
C LEU A 21 7.62 3.19 13.78
N VAL A 22 7.86 4.32 14.44
CA VAL A 22 7.00 5.52 14.33
C VAL A 22 7.88 6.73 14.05
N GLN A 23 7.52 7.54 13.06
CA GLN A 23 8.14 8.82 12.79
C GLN A 23 7.10 9.93 12.80
N ILE A 24 7.42 11.05 13.45
CA ILE A 24 6.55 12.23 13.55
C ILE A 24 7.33 13.43 13.05
N SER A 25 6.76 14.14 12.08
CA SER A 25 7.33 15.39 11.56
C SER A 25 6.37 16.54 11.87
N LYS A 26 6.83 17.53 12.65
CA LYS A 26 6.03 18.72 13.01
C LYS A 26 6.92 19.94 13.20
N GLY A 27 6.59 21.04 12.53
CA GLY A 27 7.32 22.31 12.67
C GLY A 27 8.80 22.22 12.28
N GLY A 28 9.12 21.49 11.20
CA GLY A 28 10.50 21.29 10.73
C GLY A 28 11.34 20.33 11.58
N LYS A 29 10.78 19.77 12.65
CA LYS A 29 11.45 18.77 13.49
C LYS A 29 10.87 17.39 13.25
N THR A 30 11.76 16.39 13.29
CA THR A 30 11.40 14.98 13.13
C THR A 30 11.84 14.20 14.36
N TRP A 31 10.92 13.38 14.89
CA TRP A 31 11.19 12.45 15.98
C TRP A 31 10.91 11.04 15.50
N SER A 32 11.86 10.13 15.74
CA SER A 32 11.72 8.72 15.39
C SER A 32 11.74 7.86 16.65
N TYR A 33 10.87 6.86 16.68
CA TYR A 33 10.67 5.95 17.79
C TYR A 33 10.68 4.51 17.27
N SER A 34 11.24 3.60 18.07
CA SER A 34 11.16 2.16 17.82
C SER A 34 10.87 1.40 19.11
N ALA A 35 10.12 0.31 19.02
CA ALA A 35 9.84 -0.57 20.15
C ALA A 35 9.72 -2.04 19.68
N GLY A 36 9.97 -2.98 20.58
CA GLY A 36 9.91 -4.42 20.28
C GLY A 36 11.10 -4.94 19.47
N ILE A 37 10.86 -6.03 18.73
CA ILE A 37 11.87 -6.76 17.95
C ILE A 37 11.53 -6.76 16.46
N ALA A 38 12.57 -6.74 15.63
CA ALA A 38 12.46 -6.82 14.17
C ALA A 38 12.49 -8.26 13.64
N ASP A 39 12.93 -9.22 14.46
CA ASP A 39 13.08 -10.62 14.07
C ASP A 39 12.70 -11.53 15.24
N LEU A 40 11.69 -12.38 15.02
CA LEU A 40 11.16 -13.29 16.03
C LEU A 40 12.14 -14.41 16.41
N ARG A 41 13.03 -14.80 15.51
CA ARG A 41 14.02 -15.88 15.72
C ARG A 41 15.27 -15.36 16.40
N THR A 42 15.87 -14.29 15.86
CA THR A 42 17.12 -13.74 16.41
C THR A 42 16.90 -12.79 17.58
N LYS A 43 15.64 -12.40 17.84
CA LYS A 43 15.26 -11.38 18.83
C LYS A 43 15.94 -10.03 18.61
N LYS A 44 16.36 -9.75 17.37
CA LYS A 44 17.02 -8.50 17.00
C LYS A 44 16.11 -7.31 17.39
N PRO A 45 16.60 -6.33 18.17
CA PRO A 45 15.80 -5.15 18.51
C PRO A 45 15.36 -4.36 17.28
N MET A 46 14.14 -3.81 17.33
CA MET A 46 13.67 -2.87 16.32
C MET A 46 14.48 -1.56 16.40
N LYS A 47 14.83 -1.00 15.24
CA LYS A 47 15.51 0.30 15.15
C LYS A 47 14.71 1.27 14.28
N ALA A 48 14.83 2.56 14.60
CA ALA A 48 14.07 3.61 13.96
C ALA A 48 14.49 3.92 12.51
N ASP A 49 15.61 3.35 12.04
CA ASP A 49 16.16 3.48 10.69
C ASP A 49 15.93 2.23 9.81
N PHE A 50 15.22 1.23 10.32
CA PHE A 50 14.87 0.03 9.55
C PHE A 50 13.83 0.33 8.47
N ARG A 51 13.84 -0.51 7.44
CA ARG A 51 12.91 -0.46 6.31
C ARG A 51 11.88 -1.57 6.44
N PHE A 52 10.66 -1.30 5.99
CA PHE A 52 9.57 -2.26 5.93
C PHE A 52 8.80 -2.13 4.61
N ARG A 53 8.03 -3.17 4.26
CA ARG A 53 7.12 -3.12 3.12
C ARG A 53 5.92 -2.26 3.48
N ILE A 54 5.67 -1.20 2.72
CA ILE A 54 4.66 -0.18 3.03
C ILE A 54 3.23 -0.57 2.59
N GLY A 55 3.05 -1.73 1.96
CA GLY A 55 1.74 -2.23 1.55
C GLY A 55 0.96 -1.23 0.67
N SER A 56 -0.31 -1.01 0.98
CA SER A 56 -1.20 -0.14 0.18
C SER A 56 -0.74 1.32 0.08
N VAL A 57 0.21 1.80 0.90
CA VAL A 57 0.81 3.13 0.73
C VAL A 57 1.51 3.27 -0.63
N THR A 58 1.97 2.17 -1.24
CA THR A 58 2.51 2.16 -2.61
C THR A 58 1.54 2.76 -3.63
N LYS A 59 0.22 2.62 -3.45
CA LYS A 59 -0.79 3.17 -4.37
C LYS A 59 -0.71 4.70 -4.49
N THR A 60 -0.34 5.40 -3.41
CA THR A 60 -0.16 6.85 -3.43
C THR A 60 0.97 7.26 -4.37
N PHE A 61 2.09 6.52 -4.38
CA PHE A 61 3.20 6.77 -5.30
C PHE A 61 2.79 6.53 -6.76
N ILE A 62 2.08 5.43 -7.04
CA ILE A 62 1.55 5.12 -8.38
C ILE A 62 0.59 6.24 -8.84
N ALA A 63 -0.34 6.64 -7.98
CA ALA A 63 -1.27 7.72 -8.28
C ALA A 63 -0.55 9.04 -8.56
N THR A 64 0.49 9.39 -7.80
CA THR A 64 1.31 10.58 -8.06
C THR A 64 1.91 10.57 -9.46
N VAL A 65 2.51 9.45 -9.88
CA VAL A 65 3.11 9.34 -11.22
C VAL A 65 2.04 9.46 -12.31
N LEU A 66 0.88 8.79 -12.16
CA LEU A 66 -0.21 8.88 -13.14
C LEU A 66 -0.77 10.30 -13.25
N LEU A 67 -0.91 11.02 -12.12
CA LEU A 67 -1.34 12.41 -12.12
C LEU A 67 -0.30 13.36 -12.74
N GLN A 68 1.00 13.11 -12.52
CA GLN A 68 2.07 13.87 -13.19
C GLN A 68 2.02 13.66 -14.71
N LEU A 69 1.92 12.40 -15.17
CA LEU A 69 1.79 12.08 -16.60
C LEU A 69 0.54 12.70 -17.21
N SER A 70 -0.56 12.77 -16.47
CA SER A 70 -1.77 13.48 -16.91
C SER A 70 -1.54 14.98 -17.05
N GLY A 71 -0.86 15.61 -16.08
CA GLY A 71 -0.47 17.02 -16.15
C GLY A 71 0.51 17.33 -17.29
N GLU A 72 1.33 16.35 -17.69
CA GLU A 72 2.24 16.42 -18.85
C GLU A 72 1.53 16.13 -20.19
N ASN A 73 0.20 15.92 -20.20
CA ASN A 73 -0.57 15.49 -21.36
C ASN A 73 -0.09 14.18 -22.01
N ARG A 74 0.58 13.32 -21.23
CA ARG A 74 1.07 12.01 -21.70
C ARG A 74 0.05 10.91 -21.56
N LEU A 75 -0.98 11.12 -20.74
CA LEU A 75 -2.17 10.27 -20.63
C LEU A 75 -3.38 11.13 -20.26
N ASN A 76 -4.59 10.66 -20.56
CA ASN A 76 -5.81 11.27 -20.03
C ASN A 76 -6.43 10.33 -18.99
N LEU A 77 -6.84 10.86 -17.83
CA LEU A 77 -7.49 10.05 -16.78
C LEU A 77 -8.82 9.44 -17.25
N ASP A 78 -9.45 10.05 -18.25
CA ASP A 78 -10.69 9.55 -18.85
C ASP A 78 -10.43 8.62 -20.04
N ASP A 79 -9.16 8.30 -20.33
CA ASP A 79 -8.83 7.21 -21.26
C ASP A 79 -9.37 5.88 -20.72
N SER A 80 -9.97 5.10 -21.61
CA SER A 80 -10.21 3.68 -21.38
C SER A 80 -8.90 2.95 -21.11
N ILE A 81 -8.95 1.96 -20.22
CA ILE A 81 -7.79 1.11 -19.92
C ILE A 81 -7.41 0.23 -21.12
N GLU A 82 -8.35 -0.15 -21.99
CA GLU A 82 -8.11 -0.94 -23.20
C GLU A 82 -7.14 -0.25 -24.17
N LYS A 83 -7.16 1.09 -24.21
CA LYS A 83 -6.19 1.90 -24.97
C LYS A 83 -4.74 1.63 -24.56
N TRP A 84 -4.51 1.37 -23.28
CA TRP A 84 -3.18 1.24 -22.68
C TRP A 84 -2.76 -0.21 -22.43
N LEU A 85 -3.72 -1.09 -22.15
CA LEU A 85 -3.54 -2.48 -21.78
C LEU A 85 -4.55 -3.37 -22.55
N PRO A 86 -4.42 -3.47 -23.88
CA PRO A 86 -5.40 -4.15 -24.71
C PRO A 86 -5.52 -5.65 -24.35
N GLY A 87 -6.75 -6.13 -24.18
CA GLY A 87 -7.08 -7.51 -23.87
C GLY A 87 -6.75 -7.96 -22.44
N VAL A 88 -6.29 -7.07 -21.56
CA VAL A 88 -5.97 -7.42 -20.17
C VAL A 88 -7.23 -7.52 -19.33
N ILE A 89 -8.19 -6.61 -19.51
CA ILE A 89 -9.44 -6.58 -18.74
C ILE A 89 -10.58 -7.08 -19.61
N GLN A 90 -10.84 -8.38 -19.50
CA GLN A 90 -11.86 -9.09 -20.28
C GLN A 90 -12.47 -10.23 -19.48
N GLY A 91 -13.66 -10.69 -19.90
CA GLY A 91 -14.38 -11.79 -19.27
C GLY A 91 -15.22 -11.36 -18.06
N ASN A 92 -16.07 -12.26 -17.57
CA ASN A 92 -16.93 -12.05 -16.38
C ASN A 92 -17.78 -10.76 -16.41
N GLY A 93 -18.14 -10.29 -17.61
CA GLY A 93 -18.92 -9.06 -17.79
C GLY A 93 -18.11 -7.76 -17.73
N TYR A 94 -16.78 -7.83 -17.58
CA TYR A 94 -15.91 -6.66 -17.68
C TYR A 94 -15.66 -6.28 -19.13
N ASP A 95 -15.73 -4.97 -19.40
CA ASP A 95 -15.36 -4.37 -20.67
C ASP A 95 -14.30 -3.29 -20.43
N GLY A 96 -13.07 -3.56 -20.85
CA GLY A 96 -11.95 -2.61 -20.77
C GLY A 96 -12.23 -1.28 -21.48
N ASN A 97 -13.11 -1.24 -22.49
CA ASN A 97 -13.49 0.00 -23.17
C ASN A 97 -14.29 0.95 -22.27
N GLN A 98 -14.98 0.43 -21.27
CA GLN A 98 -15.86 1.18 -20.38
C GLN A 98 -15.18 1.58 -19.06
N ILE A 99 -14.04 0.98 -18.75
CA ILE A 99 -13.29 1.23 -17.52
C ILE A 99 -12.19 2.25 -17.79
N THR A 100 -12.21 3.37 -17.08
CA THR A 100 -11.22 4.45 -17.24
C THR A 100 -10.08 4.36 -16.24
N ILE A 101 -8.95 5.01 -16.55
CA ILE A 101 -7.83 5.18 -15.60
C ILE A 101 -8.31 5.83 -14.29
N ARG A 102 -9.20 6.82 -14.37
CA ARG A 102 -9.81 7.51 -13.22
C ARG A 102 -10.53 6.53 -12.29
N GLN A 103 -11.33 5.63 -12.88
CA GLN A 103 -12.10 4.62 -12.14
C GLN A 103 -11.19 3.58 -11.45
N ILE A 104 -10.04 3.26 -12.04
CA ILE A 104 -9.03 2.42 -11.39
C ILE A 104 -8.40 3.16 -10.20
N LEU A 105 -8.01 4.42 -10.40
CA LEU A 105 -7.35 5.23 -9.37
C LEU A 105 -8.22 5.54 -8.14
N ASN A 106 -9.53 5.65 -8.32
CA ASN A 106 -10.48 5.96 -7.24
C ASN A 106 -11.30 4.75 -6.77
N HIS A 107 -10.94 3.53 -7.21
CA HIS A 107 -11.62 2.28 -6.85
C HIS A 107 -13.12 2.22 -7.23
N THR A 108 -13.52 2.81 -8.36
CA THR A 108 -14.90 2.72 -8.87
C THR A 108 -15.02 1.99 -10.21
N SER A 109 -14.03 1.17 -10.60
CA SER A 109 -14.06 0.37 -11.83
C SER A 109 -15.00 -0.84 -11.79
N GLY A 110 -15.40 -1.29 -10.59
CA GLY A 110 -16.22 -2.50 -10.41
C GLY A 110 -15.47 -3.82 -10.56
N ILE A 111 -14.15 -3.79 -10.81
CA ILE A 111 -13.32 -5.00 -10.88
C ILE A 111 -13.24 -5.65 -9.50
N ALA A 112 -13.47 -6.96 -9.44
CA ALA A 112 -13.43 -7.72 -8.20
C ALA A 112 -12.03 -7.70 -7.58
N ASP A 113 -11.97 -7.55 -6.26
CA ASP A 113 -10.73 -7.64 -5.50
C ASP A 113 -10.32 -9.10 -5.33
N TYR A 114 -9.18 -9.48 -5.92
CA TYR A 114 -8.65 -10.84 -5.84
C TYR A 114 -8.26 -11.26 -4.43
N ILE A 115 -8.03 -10.31 -3.50
CA ILE A 115 -7.75 -10.61 -2.09
C ILE A 115 -8.93 -11.34 -1.43
N ASN A 116 -10.14 -11.14 -1.94
CA ASN A 116 -11.34 -11.83 -1.46
C ASN A 116 -11.60 -13.17 -2.18
N SER A 117 -10.73 -13.58 -3.09
CA SER A 117 -10.83 -14.88 -3.74
C SER A 117 -10.45 -15.99 -2.77
N LYS A 118 -11.06 -17.17 -2.93
CA LYS A 118 -10.73 -18.36 -2.12
C LYS A 118 -9.30 -18.85 -2.32
N ASP A 119 -8.68 -18.45 -3.43
CA ASP A 119 -7.32 -18.86 -3.81
C ASP A 119 -6.25 -17.90 -3.25
N PHE A 120 -6.65 -16.76 -2.69
CA PHE A 120 -5.72 -15.81 -2.10
C PHE A 120 -5.26 -16.27 -0.71
N ASP A 121 -3.95 -16.48 -0.58
CA ASP A 121 -3.29 -16.75 0.70
C ASP A 121 -2.13 -15.76 0.88
N ILE A 122 -2.28 -14.84 1.85
CA ILE A 122 -1.26 -13.83 2.18
C ILE A 122 -0.03 -14.44 2.88
N THR A 123 -0.17 -15.65 3.42
CA THR A 123 0.93 -16.36 4.09
C THR A 123 1.77 -17.17 3.11
N ASP A 124 1.21 -17.55 1.97
CA ASP A 124 1.94 -18.16 0.86
C ASP A 124 2.44 -17.11 -0.15
N ILE A 125 3.52 -16.43 0.26
CA ILE A 125 4.18 -15.37 -0.51
C ILE A 125 4.66 -15.81 -1.90
N LYS A 126 4.70 -17.11 -2.21
CA LYS A 126 5.05 -17.60 -3.55
C LYS A 126 3.85 -17.64 -4.47
N LYS A 127 2.66 -17.88 -3.92
CA LYS A 127 1.40 -18.01 -4.65
C LYS A 127 0.66 -16.67 -4.79
N SER A 128 0.85 -15.72 -3.86
CA SER A 128 0.15 -14.43 -3.90
C SER A 128 0.65 -13.43 -4.98
N TYR A 129 1.73 -13.75 -5.72
CA TYR A 129 2.37 -12.82 -6.68
C TYR A 129 2.58 -13.41 -8.09
N THR A 130 2.05 -14.62 -8.36
CA THR A 130 2.07 -15.29 -9.68
C THR A 130 0.67 -15.65 -10.08
#